data_AF-A0A957GD60-F1
#
_entry.id   AF-A0A957GD60-F1
#
_cell.length_a   1.000
_cell.length_b   1.000
_cell.length_c   1.000
_cell.angle_alpha   90.00
_cell.angle_beta   90.00
_cell.angle_gamma   90.00
#
_symmetry.space_group_name_H-M   'P 1'
#
loop_
_entity.id
_entity.type
_entity.pdbx_description
1 polymer ?
#
loop_
_entity_poly.entity_id
_entity_poly.type
_entity_poly.pdbx_seq_one_letter_code
_entity_poly.pdbx_strand_id
1 'polypeptide(L)' 'MTVEDVANELGITPQRVRQYCRAGRLGTLWQRRWVITREEFEAFKATYTGKPGRPRKDEAPPA' A
#
# COMPACT_ATOMS: atom_id res chain seq x y z
N MET A 1 6.49 8.45 3.59
CA MET A 1 5.16 7.88 3.88
C MET A 1 5.33 6.47 4.41
N THR A 2 4.41 6.01 5.26
CA THR A 2 4.42 4.63 5.79
C THR A 2 3.55 3.72 4.93
N VAL A 3 3.67 2.41 5.15
CA VAL A 3 2.84 1.40 4.47
C VAL A 3 1.34 1.62 4.70
N GLU A 4 0.95 2.11 5.88
CA GLU A 4 -0.45 2.33 6.24
C GLU A 4 -1.04 3.55 5.55
N ASP A 5 -0.26 4.63 5.46
CA ASP A 5 -0.62 5.85 4.76
C ASP A 5 -0.88 5.58 3.27
N VAL A 6 0.03 4.82 2.64
CA VAL A 6 -0.09 4.37 1.25
C VAL A 6 -1.26 3.41 1.03
N ALA A 7 -1.55 2.56 2.02
CA ALA A 7 -2.68 1.64 1.95
C ALA A 7 -4.02 2.39 1.92
N ASN A 8 -4.16 3.41 2.76
CA ASN A 8 -5.34 4.29 2.77
C ASN A 8 -5.48 5.07 1.46
N GLU A 9 -4.41 5.69 0.98
CA GLU A 9 -4.40 6.46 -0.28
C GLU A 9 -4.76 5.62 -1.52
N LEU A 10 -4.35 4.34 -1.55
CA LEU A 10 -4.66 3.42 -2.65
C LEU A 10 -5.97 2.65 -2.46
N GLY A 11 -6.60 2.74 -1.29
CA GLY A 11 -7.78 1.93 -0.95
C GLY A 11 -7.50 0.42 -0.94
N ILE A 12 -6.29 0.00 -0.57
CA ILE A 12 -5.89 -1.41 -0.50
C ILE A 12 -5.42 -1.80 0.90
N THR A 13 -5.23 -3.10 1.13
CA THR A 13 -4.75 -3.56 2.44
C THR A 13 -3.25 -3.27 2.63
N PRO A 14 -2.80 -2.94 3.85
CA PRO A 14 -1.37 -2.76 4.17
C PRO A 14 -0.52 -3.99 3.81
N GLN A 15 -1.11 -5.18 3.87
CA GLN A 15 -0.43 -6.43 3.50
C GLN A 15 -0.11 -6.46 1.99
N ARG A 16 -0.99 -5.92 1.15
CA ARG A 16 -0.79 -5.82 -0.30
C ARG A 16 0.28 -4.77 -0.64
N VAL A 17 0.29 -3.65 0.08
CA VAL A 17 1.39 -2.67 0.01
C VAL A 17 2.72 -3.35 0.38
N ARG A 18 2.80 -4.13 1.47
CA ARG A 18 4.02 -4.89 1.80
C ARG A 18 4.43 -5.91 0.74
N GLN A 19 3.48 -6.50 0.01
CA GLN A 19 3.81 -7.37 -1.13
C GLN A 19 4.45 -6.57 -2.27
N TYR A 20 3.95 -5.37 -2.60
CA TYR A 20 4.59 -4.50 -3.59
C TYR A 20 5.98 -4.04 -3.16
N CYS A 21 6.15 -3.73 -1.88
CA CYS A 21 7.45 -3.44 -1.30
C CYS A 21 8.43 -4.62 -1.44
N ARG A 22 8.00 -5.83 -1.05
CA ARG A 22 8.81 -7.05 -1.19
C ARG A 22 9.12 -7.40 -2.65
N ALA A 23 8.22 -7.07 -3.58
CA ALA A 23 8.42 -7.26 -5.01
C ALA A 23 9.33 -6.19 -5.65
N GLY A 24 9.85 -5.23 -4.87
CA GLY A 24 10.69 -4.13 -5.38
C GLY A 24 9.91 -3.14 -6.25
N ARG A 25 8.58 -3.12 -6.17
CA ARG A 25 7.71 -2.24 -6.95
C ARG A 25 7.36 -0.93 -6.25
N LEU A 26 7.57 -0.85 -4.93
CA LEU A 26 7.16 0.31 -4.15
C LEU A 26 7.97 0.46 -2.86
N GLY A 27 8.73 1.54 -2.72
CA GLY A 27 9.46 1.87 -1.51
C GLY A 27 10.70 1.01 -1.27
N THR A 28 11.56 1.53 -0.41
CA THR A 28 12.86 0.93 -0.09
C THR A 28 12.88 0.47 1.36
N LEU A 29 13.51 -0.68 1.62
CA LEU A 29 13.73 -1.16 2.98
C LEU A 29 14.91 -0.40 3.60
N TRP A 30 14.61 0.54 4.49
CA TRP A 30 15.59 1.33 5.21
C TRP A 30 15.56 0.98 6.70
N GLN A 31 16.68 0.50 7.25
CA GLN A 31 16.81 0.16 8.68
C GLN A 31 15.63 -0.69 9.22
N ARG A 32 15.29 -1.78 8.50
CA ARG A 32 14.17 -2.69 8.80
C ARG A 32 12.77 -2.08 8.69
N ARG A 33 12.62 -0.86 8.18
CA ARG A 33 11.32 -0.23 7.92
C ARG A 33 11.17 0.04 6.43
N TRP A 34 9.95 -0.15 5.92
CA TRP A 34 9.62 0.24 4.55
C TRP A 34 9.39 1.74 4.51
N VAL A 35 10.26 2.45 3.81
CA VAL A 35 10.15 3.88 3.58
C VAL A 35 9.71 4.07 2.13
N ILE A 36 8.53 4.67 1.97
CA ILE A 36 7.97 4.99 0.66
C ILE A 36 8.07 6.50 0.50
N THR A 37 8.81 6.95 -0.51
CA THR A 37 8.86 8.36 -0.87
C THR A 37 7.58 8.77 -1.60
N ARG A 38 7.23 10.05 -1.52
CA ARG A 38 6.04 10.56 -2.22
C ARG A 38 6.18 10.41 -3.74
N GLU A 39 7.38 10.64 -4.27
CA GLU A 39 7.69 10.49 -5.69
C GLU A 39 7.51 9.05 -6.18
N GLU A 40 8.03 8.05 -5.45
CA GLU A 40 7.79 6.64 -5.76
C GLU A 40 6.31 6.28 -5.68
N PHE A 41 5.61 6.83 -4.68
CA PHE A 41 4.19 6.60 -4.51
C PHE A 41 3.38 7.14 -5.69
N GLU A 42 3.66 8.35 -6.16
CA GLU A 42 2.97 8.95 -7.31
C GLU A 42 3.29 8.21 -8.62
N ALA A 43 4.55 7.83 -8.84
CA ALA A 43 4.94 7.01 -9.98
C ALA A 43 4.25 5.64 -9.98
N PHE A 44 4.15 5.03 -8.80
CA PHE A 44 3.40 3.79 -8.63
C PHE A 44 1.91 4.01 -8.87
N LYS A 45 1.29 5.06 -8.30
CA LYS A 45 -0.13 5.38 -8.49
C LYS A 45 -0.49 5.58 -9.96
N ALA A 46 0.39 6.22 -10.74
CA ALA A 46 0.21 6.42 -12.19
C ALA A 46 0.26 5.10 -12.99
N THR A 47 1.08 4.14 -12.57
CA THR A 47 1.18 2.81 -13.19
C THR A 47 0.23 1.78 -12.57
N TYR A 48 -0.35 2.11 -11.42
CA TYR A 48 -1.24 1.24 -10.67
C TYR A 48 -2.62 1.21 -11.31
N THR A 49 -2.81 0.29 -12.23
CA THR A 49 -4.10 0.01 -12.90
C THR A 49 -5.07 -0.79 -12.01
N GLY A 50 -5.00 -0.59 -10.69
CA GLY A 50 -5.53 -1.48 -9.66
C GLY A 50 -6.90 -2.07 -9.97
N LYS A 51 -6.97 -3.41 -10.07
CA LYS A 51 -8.17 -4.13 -9.65
C LYS A 51 -8.32 -3.85 -8.15
N PRO A 52 -9.38 -3.15 -7.69
CA PRO A 52 -9.58 -2.94 -6.27
C PRO A 52 -9.53 -4.29 -5.57
N GLY A 53 -8.67 -4.38 -4.56
CA GLY A 53 -8.63 -5.59 -3.73
C GLY A 53 -10.04 -5.86 -3.21
N ARG A 54 -10.46 -7.14 -3.23
CA ARG A 54 -11.74 -7.55 -2.65
C ARG A 54 -11.89 -6.90 -1.27
N PRO A 55 -12.98 -6.16 -1.00
CA PRO A 55 -13.19 -5.54 0.29
C PRO A 55 -13.10 -6.61 1.38
N ARG A 56 -12.41 -6.29 2.49
CA ARG A 56 -12.36 -7.17 3.66
C ARG A 56 -13.78 -7.36 4.17
N LYS A 57 -14.13 -8.59 4.56
CA LYS A 57 -15.44 -8.93 5.14
C LYS A 57 -15.49 -8.68 6.67
N ASP A 58 -14.58 -7.87 7.18
CA ASP A 58 -14.45 -7.54 8.60
C ASP A 58 -14.59 -6.03 8.81
N GLU A 59 -15.78 -5.54 8.53
CA GLU A 59 -16.35 -4.42 9.28
C GLU A 59 -17.83 -4.75 9.46
N ALA A 60 -18.10 -5.63 10.43
CA ALA A 60 -19.40 -5.61 11.08
C ALA A 60 -19.46 -4.29 11.85
N PRO A 61 -20.45 -3.41 11.60
CA PRO A 61 -20.63 -2.23 12.43
C PRO A 61 -20.92 -2.70 13.87
N PRO A 62 -20.37 -2.04 14.91
CA PRO A 62 -20.79 -2.32 16.27
C PRO A 62 -22.30 -2.07 16.38
N ALA A 63 -23.00 -3.05 16.98
CA ALA A 63 -24.45 -3.10 17.17
C ALA A 63 -25.00 -1.98 18.05
#